data_AF-A0A6P4FW61-F1
#
_entry.id   AF-A0A6P4FW61-F1
#
_cell.length_a   1.000
_cell.length_b   1.000
_cell.length_c   1.000
_cell.angle_alpha   90.00
_cell.angle_beta   90.00
_cell.angle_gamma   90.00
#
_symmetry.space_group_name_H-M   'P 1'
#
loop_
_entity.id
_entity.type
_entity.pdbx_description
1 polymer ?
#
loop_
_entity_poly.entity_id
_entity_poly.type
_entity_poly.pdbx_seq_one_letter_code
_entity_poly.pdbx_strand_id
1 'polypeptide(L)'
;MKYINCTQPAIDDFPRDLFSEAQRQSGAVVLHVIASLYLFVALAVVCDEYFVPAVEKICAALNMSNDVAGATFMAAATSAPELFVNVIGTFITEGDIGVGTIVGSAVFNILAVAACCGIGAGMTIPLDWWPLTRDSIAYGVTVAILICVMHDERVEWYEALILVSLYAVYLAVMYFDKTFQKCAK
;
A
#
# COMPACT_ATOMS: atom_id res chain seq x y z
N MET A 1 36.01 -23.28 -14.45
CA MET A 1 35.53 -22.40 -13.35
C MET A 1 34.07 -22.12 -13.60
N LYS A 2 33.21 -22.40 -12.61
CA LYS A 2 31.75 -22.32 -12.71
C LYS A 2 31.32 -20.92 -13.17
N TYR A 3 30.51 -20.86 -14.22
CA TYR A 3 29.66 -19.71 -14.50
C TYR A 3 28.75 -19.55 -13.28
N ILE A 4 29.02 -18.55 -12.45
CA ILE A 4 28.07 -18.13 -11.44
C ILE A 4 26.98 -17.41 -12.25
N ASN A 5 25.83 -18.05 -12.38
CA ASN A 5 24.58 -17.41 -12.80
C ASN A 5 24.23 -16.38 -11.72
N CYS A 6 24.93 -15.25 -11.72
CA CYS A 6 24.54 -14.10 -10.91
C CYS A 6 23.31 -13.49 -11.55
N THR A 7 22.25 -13.33 -10.77
CA THR A 7 21.13 -12.45 -11.13
C THR A 7 21.70 -11.07 -11.45
N GLN A 8 21.18 -10.43 -12.49
CA GLN A 8 21.64 -9.10 -12.87
C GLN A 8 21.41 -8.11 -11.71
N PRO A 9 22.29 -7.12 -11.52
CA PRO A 9 22.09 -6.08 -10.53
C PRO A 9 20.78 -5.32 -10.79
N ALA A 10 19.91 -5.22 -9.78
CA ALA A 10 18.63 -4.50 -9.89
C ALA A 10 18.76 -3.00 -10.26
N ILE A 11 19.97 -2.45 -10.22
CA ILE A 11 20.25 -1.08 -10.69
C ILE A 11 20.18 -0.95 -12.21
N ASP A 12 20.38 -2.04 -12.94
CA ASP A 12 20.32 -2.07 -14.40
C ASP A 12 18.86 -2.07 -14.92
N ASP A 13 17.89 -2.34 -14.05
CA ASP A 13 16.45 -2.30 -14.37
C ASP A 13 15.89 -0.85 -14.37
N PHE A 14 16.68 0.14 -13.95
CA PHE A 14 16.33 1.55 -13.92
C PHE A 14 17.05 2.34 -15.02
N PRO A 15 16.49 3.47 -15.50
CA PRO A 15 17.17 4.32 -16.47
C PRO A 15 18.52 4.81 -15.95
N ARG A 16 19.49 4.94 -16.87
CA ARG A 16 20.86 5.34 -16.53
C ARG A 16 20.89 6.69 -15.82
N ASP A 17 21.59 6.72 -14.68
CA ASP A 17 21.82 7.90 -13.87
C ASP A 17 22.59 8.98 -14.66
N LEU A 18 22.35 10.24 -14.32
CA LEU A 18 23.08 11.41 -14.84
C LEU A 18 24.55 11.42 -14.39
N PHE A 19 24.87 10.74 -13.27
CA PHE A 19 26.22 10.68 -12.73
C PHE A 19 26.89 9.32 -12.94
N SER A 20 28.16 9.34 -13.36
CA SER A 20 28.97 8.10 -13.46
C SER A 20 29.35 7.56 -12.08
N GLU A 21 29.69 6.26 -12.00
CA GLU A 21 30.09 5.62 -10.74
C GLU A 21 31.28 6.30 -10.06
N ALA A 22 32.26 6.77 -10.84
CA ALA A 22 33.41 7.52 -10.32
C ALA A 22 33.00 8.85 -9.67
N GLN A 23 31.99 9.53 -10.22
CA GLN A 23 31.45 10.78 -9.64
C GLN A 23 30.65 10.51 -8.36
N ARG A 24 29.91 9.39 -8.32
CA ARG A 24 29.21 8.93 -7.09
C ARG A 24 30.22 8.64 -5.97
N GLN A 25 31.28 7.90 -6.25
CA GLN A 25 32.36 7.62 -5.29
C GLN A 25 33.11 8.89 -4.86
N SER A 26 33.21 9.89 -5.74
CA SER A 26 33.82 11.19 -5.44
C SER A 26 32.90 12.16 -4.66
N GLY A 27 31.70 11.75 -4.26
CA GLY A 27 30.81 12.51 -3.38
C GLY A 27 29.44 12.89 -3.96
N ALA A 28 29.15 12.59 -5.22
CA ALA A 28 27.84 12.89 -5.83
C ALA A 28 26.66 12.09 -5.20
N VAL A 29 26.95 11.08 -4.36
CA VAL A 29 25.95 10.40 -3.53
C VAL A 29 25.26 11.37 -2.57
N VAL A 30 25.96 12.38 -2.06
CA VAL A 30 25.38 13.37 -1.14
C VAL A 30 24.26 14.16 -1.80
N LEU A 31 24.41 14.50 -3.09
CA LEU A 31 23.36 15.20 -3.85
C LEU A 31 22.11 14.32 -4.01
N HIS A 32 22.29 13.03 -4.27
CA HIS A 32 21.17 12.08 -4.34
C HIS A 32 20.44 11.98 -3.00
N VAL A 33 21.18 11.87 -1.89
CA VAL A 33 20.58 11.79 -0.55
C VAL A 33 19.78 13.06 -0.23
N ILE A 34 20.33 14.24 -0.54
CA ILE A 34 19.65 15.52 -0.32
C ILE A 34 18.39 15.62 -1.21
N ALA A 35 18.50 15.26 -2.48
CA ALA A 35 17.36 15.27 -3.40
C ALA A 35 16.25 14.31 -2.94
N SER A 36 16.59 13.09 -2.55
CA SER A 36 15.64 12.11 -2.03
C SER A 36 14.96 12.58 -0.75
N LEU A 37 15.72 13.16 0.19
CA LEU A 37 15.14 13.74 1.42
C LEU A 37 14.21 14.90 1.12
N TYR A 38 14.60 15.79 0.20
CA TYR A 38 13.76 16.91 -0.23
C TYR A 38 12.45 16.44 -0.84
N LEU A 39 12.51 15.48 -1.78
CA LEU A 39 11.32 14.91 -2.41
C LEU A 39 10.43 14.18 -1.42
N PHE A 40 11.01 13.44 -0.47
CA PHE A 40 10.27 12.77 0.60
C PHE A 40 9.49 13.78 1.46
N VAL A 41 10.15 14.84 1.91
CA VAL A 41 9.50 15.90 2.71
C VAL A 41 8.44 16.64 1.89
N ALA A 42 8.73 16.98 0.64
CA ALA A 42 7.78 17.65 -0.24
C ALA A 42 6.51 16.80 -0.45
N LEU A 43 6.67 15.50 -0.71
CA LEU A 43 5.55 14.58 -0.87
C LEU A 43 4.75 14.44 0.44
N ALA A 44 5.42 14.33 1.59
CA ALA A 44 4.77 14.25 2.88
C ALA A 44 3.90 15.50 3.16
N VAL A 45 4.42 16.69 2.90
CA VAL A 45 3.68 17.96 3.05
C VAL A 45 2.48 18.02 2.09
N VAL A 46 2.65 17.61 0.83
CA VAL A 46 1.55 17.60 -0.14
C VAL A 46 0.45 16.62 0.28
N CYS A 47 0.83 15.45 0.81
CA CYS A 47 -0.12 14.46 1.28
C CYS A 47 -0.92 14.97 2.50
N ASP A 48 -0.25 15.56 3.48
CA ASP A 48 -0.87 16.00 4.73
C ASP A 48 -1.74 17.26 4.54
N GLU A 49 -1.21 18.28 3.86
CA GLU A 49 -1.87 19.60 3.76
C GLU A 49 -2.93 19.65 2.65
N TYR A 50 -2.82 18.83 1.61
CA TYR A 50 -3.70 18.92 0.43
C TYR A 50 -4.48 17.63 0.18
N PHE A 51 -3.80 16.48 0.17
CA PHE A 51 -4.42 15.21 -0.23
C PHE A 51 -5.45 14.72 0.80
N VAL A 52 -5.06 14.58 2.07
CA VAL A 52 -5.96 14.09 3.14
C VAL A 52 -7.20 15.01 3.29
N PRO A 53 -7.08 16.34 3.37
CA PRO A 53 -8.24 17.23 3.49
C PRO A 53 -9.16 17.21 2.25
N ALA A 54 -8.61 16.99 1.05
CA ALA A 54 -9.42 16.86 -0.15
C ALA A 54 -10.27 15.57 -0.12
N VAL A 55 -9.68 14.45 0.32
CA VAL A 55 -10.37 13.17 0.48
C VAL A 55 -11.48 13.28 1.54
N GLU A 56 -11.21 13.93 2.67
CA GLU A 56 -12.20 14.18 3.72
C GLU A 56 -13.41 14.99 3.21
N LYS A 57 -13.17 16.04 2.41
CA LYS A 57 -14.25 16.83 1.79
C LYS A 57 -15.10 15.99 0.84
N ILE A 58 -14.50 15.06 0.10
CA ILE A 58 -15.23 14.15 -0.79
C ILE A 58 -16.09 13.18 0.05
N CYS A 59 -15.53 12.58 1.10
CA CYS A 59 -16.26 11.71 2.02
C CYS A 59 -17.47 12.42 2.65
N ALA A 60 -17.28 13.69 3.05
CA ALA A 60 -18.35 14.53 3.60
C ALA A 60 -19.43 14.84 2.55
N ALA A 61 -19.05 15.18 1.32
CA ALA A 61 -19.99 15.43 0.23
C ALA A 61 -20.82 14.19 -0.13
N LEU A 62 -20.26 12.99 0.02
CA LEU A 62 -20.93 11.71 -0.21
C LEU A 62 -21.77 11.22 0.98
N ASN A 63 -21.86 11.98 2.08
CA ASN A 63 -22.57 11.59 3.32
C ASN A 63 -22.15 10.20 3.85
N MET A 64 -20.87 9.86 3.72
CA MET A 64 -20.33 8.61 4.27
C MET A 64 -20.22 8.71 5.80
N SER A 65 -20.35 7.58 6.51
CA SER A 65 -20.04 7.59 7.95
C SER A 65 -18.54 7.50 8.11
N ASN A 66 -18.01 7.98 9.23
CA ASN A 66 -16.57 7.97 9.51
C ASN A 66 -15.98 6.55 9.39
N ASP A 67 -16.70 5.52 9.84
CA ASP A 67 -16.22 4.13 9.76
C ASP A 67 -16.09 3.63 8.31
N VAL A 68 -17.08 3.94 7.46
CA VAL A 68 -17.06 3.53 6.04
C VAL A 68 -16.06 4.39 5.26
N ALA A 69 -15.99 5.69 5.54
CA ALA A 69 -15.05 6.61 4.92
C ALA A 69 -13.60 6.21 5.23
N GLY A 70 -13.30 5.91 6.50
CA GLY A 70 -12.00 5.43 6.96
C GLY A 70 -11.60 4.10 6.32
N ALA A 71 -12.50 3.10 6.38
CA ALA A 71 -12.21 1.75 5.89
C ALA A 71 -12.11 1.64 4.36
N THR A 72 -12.63 2.60 3.59
CA THR A 72 -12.58 2.54 2.11
C THR A 72 -11.91 3.72 1.47
N PHE A 73 -12.57 4.87 1.46
CA PHE A 73 -12.16 5.97 0.60
C PHE A 73 -10.85 6.59 1.08
N MET A 74 -10.69 6.74 2.40
CA MET A 74 -9.43 7.21 2.99
C MET A 74 -8.32 6.17 2.81
N ALA A 75 -8.56 4.90 3.15
CA ALA A 75 -7.57 3.83 2.99
C ALA A 75 -7.13 3.60 1.53
N ALA A 76 -8.07 3.66 0.58
CA ALA A 76 -7.78 3.54 -0.85
C ALA A 76 -7.02 4.76 -1.36
N ALA A 77 -7.38 5.97 -0.90
CA ALA A 77 -6.69 7.19 -1.27
C ALA A 77 -5.23 7.15 -0.80
N THR A 78 -4.96 6.82 0.47
CA THR A 78 -3.57 6.76 0.99
C THR A 78 -2.72 5.70 0.31
N SER A 79 -3.33 4.60 -0.15
CA SER A 79 -2.63 3.51 -0.86
C SER A 79 -2.47 3.76 -2.37
N ALA A 80 -3.16 4.76 -2.94
CA ALA A 80 -3.13 5.04 -4.37
C ALA A 80 -1.72 5.40 -4.91
N PRO A 81 -0.92 6.26 -4.25
CA PRO A 81 0.45 6.54 -4.71
C PRO A 81 1.32 5.29 -4.78
N GLU A 82 1.22 4.41 -3.77
CA GLU A 82 1.94 3.14 -3.75
C GLU A 82 1.48 2.22 -4.87
N LEU A 83 0.18 2.15 -5.14
CA LEU A 83 -0.34 1.40 -6.28
C LEU A 83 0.25 1.90 -7.60
N PHE A 84 0.31 3.22 -7.81
CA PHE A 84 0.90 3.79 -9.02
C PHE A 84 2.39 3.46 -9.16
N VAL A 85 3.17 3.57 -8.08
CA VAL A 85 4.59 3.21 -8.08
C VAL A 85 4.78 1.73 -8.41
N ASN A 86 3.96 0.84 -7.84
CA ASN A 86 4.02 -0.60 -8.13
C ASN A 86 3.61 -0.91 -9.57
N VAL A 87 2.56 -0.29 -10.10
CA VAL A 87 2.15 -0.44 -11.51
C VAL A 87 3.29 -0.03 -12.44
N ILE A 88 3.91 1.12 -12.18
CA ILE A 88 5.06 1.59 -12.97
C ILE A 88 6.24 0.63 -12.84
N GLY A 89 6.56 0.16 -11.63
CA GLY A 89 7.64 -0.81 -11.40
C GLY A 89 7.39 -2.14 -12.11
N THR A 90 6.18 -2.67 -12.06
CA THR A 90 5.85 -3.94 -12.72
C THR A 90 5.88 -3.83 -14.25
N PHE A 91 5.39 -2.74 -14.84
CA PHE A 91 5.32 -2.59 -16.29
C PHE A 91 6.57 -2.00 -16.96
N ILE A 92 7.38 -1.23 -16.24
CA ILE A 92 8.59 -0.57 -16.80
C ILE A 92 9.86 -1.31 -16.39
N THR A 93 9.99 -1.67 -15.12
CA THR A 93 11.18 -2.30 -14.55
C THR A 93 11.15 -3.82 -14.72
N GLU A 94 10.00 -4.42 -15.13
CA GLU A 94 9.79 -5.86 -15.37
C GLU A 94 10.31 -6.78 -14.23
N GLY A 95 10.41 -6.24 -13.01
CA GLY A 95 11.07 -6.90 -11.89
C GLY A 95 10.10 -7.44 -10.85
N ASP A 96 10.49 -8.54 -10.20
CA ASP A 96 9.78 -9.15 -9.06
C ASP A 96 9.73 -8.27 -7.80
N ILE A 97 10.32 -7.06 -7.85
CA ILE A 97 10.35 -6.08 -6.76
C ILE A 97 8.93 -5.71 -6.31
N GLY A 98 7.96 -5.67 -7.23
CA GLY A 98 6.60 -5.20 -6.95
C GLY A 98 5.87 -5.99 -5.86
N VAL A 99 5.91 -7.33 -5.89
CA VAL A 99 5.18 -8.16 -4.92
C VAL A 99 5.78 -8.03 -3.52
N GLY A 100 7.11 -8.05 -3.42
CA GLY A 100 7.82 -7.87 -2.14
C GLY A 100 7.55 -6.50 -1.51
N THR A 101 7.50 -5.44 -2.31
CA THR A 101 7.13 -4.09 -1.84
C THR A 101 5.69 -4.02 -1.34
N ILE A 102 4.73 -4.61 -2.07
CA ILE A 102 3.31 -4.62 -1.67
C ILE A 102 3.11 -5.37 -0.35
N VAL A 103 3.65 -6.58 -0.24
CA VAL A 103 3.52 -7.39 0.98
C VAL A 103 4.22 -6.72 2.16
N GLY A 104 5.42 -6.16 1.94
CA GLY A 104 6.16 -5.43 2.96
C GLY A 104 5.41 -4.20 3.48
N SER A 105 4.85 -3.39 2.59
CA SER A 105 4.04 -2.22 2.96
C SER A 105 2.79 -2.61 3.75
N ALA A 106 2.08 -3.67 3.33
CA ALA A 106 0.89 -4.14 4.02
C ALA A 106 1.18 -4.60 5.47
N VAL A 107 2.28 -5.33 5.68
CA VAL A 107 2.74 -5.74 7.01
C VAL A 107 3.15 -4.53 7.85
N PHE A 108 3.87 -3.57 7.26
CA PHE A 108 4.26 -2.34 7.94
C PHE A 108 3.05 -1.51 8.38
N ASN A 109 2.04 -1.34 7.54
CA ASN A 109 0.83 -0.59 7.86
C ASN A 109 0.02 -1.24 8.99
N ILE A 110 -0.09 -2.57 9.02
CA ILE A 110 -0.85 -3.26 10.07
C ILE A 110 -0.11 -3.29 11.40
N LEU A 111 1.22 -3.42 11.38
CA LEU A 111 2.00 -3.53 12.61
C LEU A 111 2.49 -2.18 13.11
N ALA A 112 3.25 -1.46 12.29
CA ALA A 112 3.94 -0.24 12.71
C ALA A 112 2.95 0.93 12.88
N VAL A 113 2.09 1.19 11.89
CA VAL A 113 1.13 2.31 11.97
C VAL A 113 0.13 2.07 13.10
N ALA A 114 -0.44 0.87 13.22
CA ALA A 114 -1.35 0.55 14.32
C ALA A 114 -0.68 0.66 15.70
N ALA A 115 0.57 0.23 15.84
CA ALA A 115 1.33 0.39 17.08
C ALA A 115 1.59 1.86 17.41
N CYS A 116 2.00 2.66 16.43
CA CYS A 116 2.20 4.10 16.59
C CYS A 116 0.89 4.82 16.99
N CYS A 117 -0.24 4.49 16.36
CA CYS A 117 -1.55 5.02 16.74
C CYS A 117 -1.94 4.62 18.16
N GLY A 118 -1.74 3.35 18.54
CA GLY A 118 -2.07 2.85 19.87
C GLY A 118 -1.25 3.51 20.99
N ILE A 119 0.05 3.71 20.77
CA ILE A 119 0.95 4.38 21.72
C ILE A 119 0.67 5.89 21.74
N GLY A 120 0.48 6.51 20.57
CA GLY A 120 0.30 7.94 20.40
C GLY A 120 -1.07 8.48 20.81
N ALA A 121 -2.10 7.63 20.88
CA ALA A 121 -3.46 8.06 21.19
C ALA A 121 -3.61 8.67 22.60
N GLY A 122 -2.81 8.23 23.58
CA GLY A 122 -2.87 8.74 24.96
C GLY A 122 -4.22 8.55 25.67
N MET A 123 -5.16 7.84 25.05
CA MET A 123 -6.52 7.58 25.52
C MET A 123 -7.00 6.22 25.04
N THR A 124 -8.00 5.65 25.72
CA THR A 124 -8.64 4.40 25.30
C THR A 124 -9.47 4.66 24.05
N ILE A 125 -9.13 4.00 22.94
CA ILE A 125 -9.93 4.01 21.71
C ILE A 125 -10.96 2.88 21.82
N PRO A 126 -12.27 3.18 21.95
CA PRO A 126 -13.29 2.14 21.92
C PRO A 126 -13.36 1.56 20.50
N LEU A 127 -13.04 0.28 20.35
CA LEU A 127 -13.11 -0.44 19.09
C LEU A 127 -14.36 -1.32 19.08
N ASP A 128 -15.22 -1.12 18.08
CA ASP A 128 -16.36 -2.01 17.88
C ASP A 128 -15.88 -3.38 17.39
N TRP A 129 -16.36 -4.42 18.07
CA TRP A 129 -15.88 -5.79 17.82
C TRP A 129 -16.29 -6.33 16.45
N TRP A 130 -17.43 -5.87 15.91
CA TRP A 130 -17.97 -6.34 14.63
C TRP A 130 -17.15 -5.87 13.42
N PRO A 131 -16.91 -4.56 13.20
CA PRO A 131 -16.05 -4.10 12.10
C PRO A 131 -14.63 -4.67 12.20
N LEU A 132 -14.05 -4.69 13.41
CA LEU A 132 -12.69 -5.20 13.62
C LEU A 132 -12.55 -6.67 13.22
N THR A 133 -13.49 -7.51 13.64
CA THR A 133 -13.46 -8.95 13.33
C THR A 133 -13.72 -9.19 11.85
N ARG A 134 -14.68 -8.49 11.24
CA ARG A 134 -14.98 -8.57 9.81
C ARG A 134 -13.75 -8.24 8.96
N ASP A 135 -13.09 -7.12 9.26
CA ASP A 135 -11.96 -6.62 8.49
C ASP A 135 -10.73 -7.53 8.68
N SER A 136 -10.51 -8.04 9.89
CA SER A 136 -9.45 -9.01 10.19
C SER A 136 -9.63 -10.33 9.44
N ILE A 137 -10.86 -10.85 9.38
CA ILE A 137 -11.17 -12.09 8.65
C ILE A 137 -10.99 -11.88 7.14
N ALA A 138 -11.54 -10.80 6.59
CA ALA A 138 -11.40 -10.49 5.16
C ALA A 138 -9.92 -10.35 4.76
N TYR A 139 -9.14 -9.66 5.59
CA TYR A 139 -7.71 -9.53 5.38
C TYR A 139 -6.97 -10.89 5.47
N GLY A 140 -7.27 -11.70 6.48
CA GLY A 140 -6.68 -13.03 6.64
C GLY A 140 -6.97 -13.97 5.47
N VAL A 141 -8.20 -13.95 4.94
CA VAL A 141 -8.59 -14.71 3.75
C VAL A 141 -7.80 -14.23 2.52
N THR A 142 -7.68 -12.91 2.34
CA THR A 142 -6.94 -12.33 1.21
C THR A 142 -5.45 -12.71 1.25
N VAL A 143 -4.83 -12.64 2.43
CA VAL A 143 -3.43 -13.05 2.63
C VAL A 143 -3.26 -14.55 2.39
N ALA A 144 -4.18 -15.39 2.85
CA ALA A 144 -4.11 -16.83 2.60
C ALA A 144 -4.17 -17.16 1.10
N ILE A 145 -5.08 -16.51 0.36
CA ILE A 145 -5.17 -16.66 -1.10
C ILE A 145 -3.89 -16.16 -1.78
N LEU A 146 -3.35 -15.02 -1.35
CA LEU A 146 -2.10 -14.47 -1.87
C LEU A 146 -0.93 -15.45 -1.66
N ILE A 147 -0.82 -16.07 -0.48
CA ILE A 147 0.20 -17.09 -0.20
C ILE A 147 0.07 -18.29 -1.15
N CYS A 148 -1.16 -18.73 -1.43
CA CYS A 148 -1.40 -19.82 -2.39
C CYS A 148 -0.98 -19.43 -3.81
N VAL A 149 -1.31 -18.20 -4.26
CA VAL A 149 -0.92 -17.66 -5.57
C VAL A 149 0.59 -17.47 -5.69
N MET A 150 1.28 -17.16 -4.59
CA MET A 150 2.73 -17.00 -4.60
C MET A 150 3.51 -18.32 -4.53
N HIS A 151 2.83 -19.46 -4.32
CA HIS A 151 3.51 -20.74 -4.07
C HIS A 151 4.27 -21.28 -5.29
N ASP A 152 3.83 -20.96 -6.50
CA ASP A 152 4.46 -21.36 -7.77
C ASP A 152 5.37 -20.29 -8.37
N GLU A 153 5.64 -19.21 -7.62
CA GLU A 153 6.49 -18.08 -7.99
C GLU A 153 6.04 -17.39 -9.30
N ARG A 154 4.77 -17.55 -9.71
CA ARG A 154 4.22 -16.97 -10.94
C ARG A 154 2.81 -16.47 -10.72
N VAL A 155 2.58 -15.18 -10.93
CA VAL A 155 1.23 -14.61 -10.82
C VAL A 155 0.58 -14.58 -12.19
N GLU A 156 -0.41 -15.44 -12.42
CA GLU A 156 -1.18 -15.44 -13.65
C GLU A 156 -2.29 -14.37 -13.62
N TRP A 157 -2.69 -13.86 -14.80
CA TRP A 157 -3.66 -12.76 -14.90
C TRP A 157 -5.01 -13.09 -14.26
N TYR A 158 -5.43 -14.36 -14.29
CA TYR A 158 -6.69 -14.80 -13.70
C TYR A 158 -6.62 -14.83 -12.16
N GLU A 159 -5.44 -15.07 -11.57
CA GLU A 159 -5.21 -15.06 -10.12
C GLU A 159 -5.23 -13.64 -9.59
N ALA A 160 -4.59 -12.73 -10.33
CA ALA A 160 -4.70 -11.29 -10.08
C ALA A 160 -6.16 -10.83 -10.18
N LEU A 161 -6.91 -11.29 -11.18
CA LEU A 161 -8.33 -10.95 -11.33
C LEU A 161 -9.18 -11.48 -10.15
N ILE A 162 -8.89 -12.67 -9.63
CA ILE A 162 -9.58 -13.22 -8.45
C ILE A 162 -9.34 -12.33 -7.23
N LEU A 163 -8.10 -11.91 -6.97
CA LEU A 163 -7.76 -11.02 -5.85
C LEU A 163 -8.47 -9.66 -5.98
N VAL A 164 -8.48 -9.06 -7.18
CA VAL A 164 -9.21 -7.81 -7.45
C VAL A 164 -10.71 -7.98 -7.28
N SER A 165 -11.27 -9.10 -7.74
CA SER A 165 -12.70 -9.40 -7.60
C SER A 165 -13.09 -9.58 -6.14
N LEU A 166 -12.24 -10.24 -5.34
CA LEU A 166 -12.45 -10.43 -3.91
C LEU A 166 -12.45 -9.09 -3.17
N TYR A 167 -11.54 -8.17 -3.53
CA TYR A 167 -11.55 -6.79 -3.03
C TYR A 167 -12.85 -6.06 -3.41
N ALA A 168 -13.32 -6.16 -4.66
CA ALA A 168 -14.58 -5.54 -5.10
C ALA A 168 -15.80 -6.10 -4.35
N VAL A 169 -15.84 -7.42 -4.11
CA VAL A 169 -16.89 -8.07 -3.31
C VAL A 169 -16.85 -7.57 -1.87
N TYR A 170 -15.66 -7.45 -1.27
CA TYR A 170 -15.52 -6.91 0.08
C TYR A 170 -16.01 -5.46 0.17
N LEU A 171 -15.67 -4.61 -0.80
CA LEU A 171 -16.19 -3.23 -0.88
C LEU A 171 -17.72 -3.21 -0.97
N ALA A 172 -18.31 -4.10 -1.76
CA ALA A 172 -19.76 -4.21 -1.86
C ALA A 172 -20.39 -4.63 -0.53
N VAL A 173 -19.85 -5.67 0.13
CA VAL A 173 -20.29 -6.11 1.47
C VAL A 173 -20.23 -4.94 2.46
N MET A 174 -19.12 -4.20 2.47
CA MET A 174 -18.93 -3.07 3.37
C MET A 174 -19.90 -1.91 3.10
N TYR A 175 -20.21 -1.64 1.82
CA TYR A 175 -21.21 -0.66 1.42
C TYR A 175 -22.62 -1.05 1.90
N PHE A 176 -22.99 -2.33 1.78
CA PHE A 176 -24.29 -2.84 2.23
C PHE A 176 -24.37 -3.09 3.75
N ASP A 177 -23.25 -3.12 4.47
CA ASP A 177 -23.18 -3.39 5.93
C ASP A 177 -24.03 -2.40 6.76
N LYS A 178 -24.13 -1.13 6.34
CA LYS A 178 -25.03 -0.15 6.97
C LYS A 178 -26.51 -0.55 6.94
N THR A 179 -26.92 -1.34 5.96
CA THR A 179 -28.27 -1.90 5.85
C THR A 179 -28.45 -3.07 6.82
N PHE A 180 -27.43 -3.91 6.98
CA PHE A 180 -27.43 -5.03 7.92
C PHE A 180 -27.43 -4.56 9.38
N GLN A 181 -26.63 -3.57 9.75
CA GLN A 181 -26.62 -3.02 11.11
C GLN A 181 -27.94 -2.33 11.49
N LYS A 182 -28.67 -1.76 10.53
CA LYS A 182 -30.01 -1.20 10.76
C LYS A 182 -31.11 -2.26 10.91
N CYS A 183 -30.93 -3.46 10.35
CA CYS A 183 -31.85 -4.58 10.54
C CYS A 183 -31.54 -5.42 11.80
N ALA A 184 -30.34 -5.27 12.38
CA ALA A 184 -29.90 -6.00 13.57
C ALA A 184 -30.10 -5.23 14.89
N LYS A 185 -30.68 -4.02 14.85
CA LYS A 185 -31.22 -3.27 16.00
C LYS A 185 -32.73 -3.36 15.99
#